data_AF-A0A0J1BW99-F1
#
_entry.id   AF-A0A0J1BW99-F1
#
_cell.length_a   1.000
_cell.length_b   1.000
_cell.length_c   1.000
_cell.angle_alpha   90.00
_cell.angle_beta   90.00
_cell.angle_gamma   90.00
#
_symmetry.space_group_name_H-M   'P 1'
#
loop_
_entity.id
_entity.type
_entity.pdbx_description
1 polymer ?
#
loop_
_entity_poly.entity_id
_entity_poly.type
_entity_poly.pdbx_seq_one_letter_code
_entity_poly.pdbx_strand_id
1 'polypeptide(L)' 'TRQAGSLRAAVPAGARCVVVDDVLTTGATLAEAARALRAGGADVVGAVVLAAVRPPAVPLTADSRPAPPGAGEYRL' A
#
# COMPACT_ATOMS: atom_id res chain seq x y z
N THR A 1 12.00 5.15 -0.89
CA THR A 1 12.65 4.63 -2.13
C THR A 1 11.56 4.43 -3.18
N ARG A 2 11.69 5.07 -4.35
CA ARG A 2 10.66 5.01 -5.41
C ARG A 2 10.81 3.67 -6.15
N GLN A 3 9.78 2.80 -6.15
CA GLN A 3 9.77 1.45 -6.74
C GLN A 3 9.89 1.38 -8.29
N ALA A 4 10.30 2.47 -8.95
CA ALA A 4 10.33 2.52 -10.40
C ALA A 4 11.24 1.41 -10.97
N GLY A 5 10.68 0.58 -11.84
CA GLY A 5 11.42 -0.44 -12.59
C GLY A 5 11.23 -1.88 -12.11
N SER A 6 10.42 -2.16 -11.08
CA SER A 6 10.14 -3.53 -10.64
C SER A 6 9.18 -4.30 -11.54
N LEU A 7 8.40 -3.61 -12.39
CA LEU A 7 7.50 -4.23 -13.36
C LEU A 7 7.90 -3.93 -14.81
N ARG A 8 7.58 -4.87 -15.70
CA ARG A 8 7.64 -4.75 -17.15
C ARG A 8 6.35 -5.30 -17.73
N ALA A 9 5.89 -4.69 -18.81
CA ALA A 9 4.70 -5.15 -19.52
C ALA A 9 5.03 -5.26 -21.01
N ALA A 10 4.54 -6.33 -21.63
CA ALA A 10 4.58 -6.53 -23.06
C ALA A 10 3.15 -6.75 -23.53
N VAL A 11 2.59 -5.73 -24.16
CA VAL A 11 1.22 -5.72 -24.68
C VAL A 11 1.22 -5.01 -26.04
N PRO A 12 0.23 -5.25 -26.91
CA PRO A 12 0.10 -4.52 -28.15
C PRO A 12 0.01 -3.00 -27.90
N ALA A 13 0.66 -2.21 -28.75
CA ALA A 13 0.55 -0.75 -28.70
C ALA A 13 -0.92 -0.32 -28.90
N GLY A 14 -1.38 0.63 -28.10
CA GLY A 14 -2.77 1.10 -28.08
C GLY A 14 -3.76 0.16 -27.38
N ALA A 15 -3.30 -0.95 -26.79
CA ALA A 15 -4.18 -1.80 -25.99
C ALA A 15 -4.80 -1.01 -24.83
N ARG A 16 -6.12 -1.13 -24.66
CA ARG A 16 -6.83 -0.54 -23.52
C ARG A 16 -6.77 -1.49 -22.34
N CYS A 17 -6.15 -1.06 -21.25
CA CYS A 17 -5.85 -1.91 -20.10
C CYS A 17 -6.51 -1.39 -18.82
N VAL A 18 -7.11 -2.32 -18.06
CA VAL A 18 -7.49 -2.11 -16.66
C VAL A 18 -6.50 -2.88 -15.80
N VAL A 19 -5.89 -2.23 -14.82
CA VAL A 19 -5.02 -2.91 -13.85
C VAL A 19 -5.87 -3.47 -12.72
N VAL A 20 -5.74 -4.76 -12.44
CA VAL A 20 -6.46 -5.44 -11.36
C VAL A 20 -5.47 -5.85 -10.28
N ASP A 21 -5.79 -5.55 -9.03
CA ASP A 21 -5.04 -5.97 -7.85
C ASP A 21 -6.03 -6.38 -6.76
N ASP A 22 -5.59 -7.09 -5.73
CA ASP A 22 -6.47 -7.49 -4.63
C ASP A 22 -6.72 -6.33 -3.65
N VAL A 23 -5.64 -5.73 -3.15
CA VAL A 23 -5.66 -4.76 -2.05
C VAL A 23 -4.83 -3.53 -2.39
N LEU A 24 -5.50 -2.38 -2.44
CA LEU A 24 -4.86 -1.08 -2.49
C LEU A 24 -4.41 -0.64 -1.10
N THR A 25 -3.10 -0.55 -0.89
CA THR A 25 -2.51 0.11 0.28
C THR A 25 -2.04 1.53 -0.09
N THR A 26 -0.77 1.70 -0.43
CA THR A 26 -0.19 2.97 -0.89
C THR A 26 -0.40 3.24 -2.38
N GLY A 27 -0.82 2.21 -3.13
CA GLY A 27 -0.96 2.26 -4.59
C GLY A 27 0.34 2.14 -5.36
N ALA A 28 1.47 1.86 -4.70
CA ALA A 28 2.76 1.77 -5.36
C ALA A 28 2.79 0.65 -6.43
N THR A 29 2.20 -0.51 -6.15
CA THR A 29 2.07 -1.63 -7.10
C THR A 29 1.27 -1.23 -8.34
N LEU A 30 0.06 -0.68 -8.17
CA LEU A 30 -0.78 -0.21 -9.27
C LEU A 30 -0.10 0.88 -10.10
N ALA A 31 0.58 1.83 -9.45
CA ALA A 31 1.29 2.90 -10.12
C ALA A 31 2.45 2.36 -10.98
N GLU A 32 3.18 1.38 -10.47
CA GLU A 32 4.29 0.75 -11.18
C GLU A 32 3.81 -0.14 -12.33
N ALA A 33 2.68 -0.83 -12.16
CA ALA A 33 2.03 -1.59 -13.24
C ALA A 33 1.55 -0.65 -14.35
N ALA A 34 0.88 0.44 -13.99
CA ALA A 34 0.42 1.44 -14.94
C ALA A 34 1.59 2.11 -15.67
N ARG A 35 2.71 2.38 -14.96
CA ARG A 35 3.95 2.89 -15.59
C ARG A 35 4.49 1.89 -16.61
N ALA A 36 4.60 0.61 -16.24
CA ALA A 36 5.13 -0.43 -17.12
C ALA A 36 4.26 -0.63 -18.38
N LEU A 37 2.92 -0.62 -18.23
CA LEU A 37 1.97 -0.70 -19.34
C LEU A 37 2.07 0.51 -20.28
N ARG A 38 2.08 1.73 -19.72
CA ARG A 38 2.23 2.96 -20.53
C ARG A 38 3.57 3.02 -21.25
N ALA A 39 4.65 2.55 -20.61
CA ALA A 39 5.96 2.45 -21.26
C ALA A 39 5.97 1.44 -22.42
N GLY A 40 5.08 0.44 -22.39
CA GLY A 40 4.84 -0.50 -23.50
C GLY A 40 3.85 0.02 -24.56
N GLY A 41 3.37 1.27 -24.44
CA GLY A 41 2.45 1.88 -25.40
C GLY A 41 0.97 1.59 -25.16
N ALA A 42 0.59 1.06 -24.00
CA ALA A 42 -0.81 0.82 -23.66
C ALA A 42 -1.54 2.09 -23.16
N ASP A 43 -2.85 2.12 -23.37
CA ASP A 43 -3.77 3.08 -22.75
C ASP A 43 -4.35 2.47 -21.46
N VAL A 44 -3.87 2.95 -20.30
CA VAL A 44 -4.38 2.49 -19.00
C VAL A 44 -5.62 3.30 -18.64
N VAL A 45 -6.79 2.69 -18.82
CA VAL A 45 -8.10 3.35 -18.69
C VAL A 45 -8.63 3.36 -17.25
N GLY A 46 -8.01 2.61 -16.35
CA GLY A 46 -8.40 2.56 -14.94
C GLY A 46 -7.71 1.45 -14.16
N ALA A 47 -8.06 1.35 -12.88
CA ALA A 47 -7.65 0.27 -12.00
C ALA A 47 -8.82 -0.18 -11.12
N VAL A 48 -8.85 -1.47 -10.77
CA VAL A 48 -9.86 -2.09 -9.91
C VAL A 48 -9.17 -2.87 -8.81
N VAL A 49 -9.67 -2.71 -7.58
CA VAL A 49 -9.21 -3.48 -6.41
C VAL A 49 -10.40 -4.01 -5.63
N LEU A 50 -10.22 -5.13 -4.95
CA LEU A 50 -11.24 -5.71 -4.08
C LEU A 50 -11.33 -4.97 -2.74
N ALA A 51 -10.20 -4.48 -2.22
CA ALA A 51 -10.15 -3.73 -0.97
C ALA A 51 -9.21 -2.52 -1.07
N ALA A 52 -9.49 -1.47 -0.29
CA ALA A 52 -8.63 -0.31 -0.15
C ALA A 52 -8.42 0.02 1.33
N VAL A 53 -7.16 0.14 1.75
CA VAL A 53 -6.80 0.49 3.12
C VAL A 53 -6.90 2.00 3.29
N ARG A 54 -7.74 2.44 4.22
CA ARG A 54 -7.71 3.84 4.68
C ARG A 54 -6.56 4.01 5.67
N PRO A 55 -5.77 5.10 5.59
CA PRO A 55 -4.86 5.46 6.66
C PRO A 55 -5.64 5.51 7.97
N PRO A 56 -5.08 5.01 9.09
CA PRO A 56 -5.73 5.17 10.38
C PRO A 56 -6.01 6.65 10.61
N ALA A 57 -7.26 6.99 10.96
CA ALA A 57 -7.56 8.28 11.56
C ALA A 57 -6.80 8.33 12.89
N VAL A 58 -5.68 9.03 12.94
CA VAL A 58 -4.73 8.98 14.08
C VAL A 58 -5.38 9.54 15.37
N PRO A 59 -5.03 9.08 16.59
CA PRO A 59 -3.97 8.11 16.94
C PRO A 59 -4.45 6.82 17.64
N LEU A 60 -3.66 5.75 17.50
CA LEU A 60 -3.55 4.76 18.58
C LEU A 60 -2.97 5.48 19.80
N THR A 61 -3.82 5.89 20.73
CA THR A 61 -3.40 6.10 22.12
C THR A 61 -3.03 4.73 22.66
N ALA A 62 -1.78 4.32 22.46
CA ALA A 62 -1.22 3.17 23.13
C ALA A 62 -1.13 3.51 24.63
N ASP A 63 -2.15 3.08 25.37
CA ASP A 63 -2.17 2.79 26.80
C ASP A 63 -1.43 3.77 27.73
N SER A 64 -2.13 4.80 28.19
CA SER A 64 -1.76 5.59 29.37
C SER A 64 -2.18 4.87 30.66
N ARG A 65 -1.81 3.61 30.86
CA ARG A 65 -1.93 3.02 32.21
C ARG A 65 -0.77 3.53 33.05
N PRO A 66 -1.01 4.32 34.11
CA PRO A 66 0.06 4.66 35.04
C PRO A 66 0.63 3.36 35.62
N ALA A 67 1.95 3.30 35.82
CA ALA A 67 2.60 2.17 36.46
C ALA A 67 1.86 1.84 37.78
N PRO A 68 1.60 0.56 38.09
CA PRO A 68 0.90 0.21 39.32
C PRO A 68 1.70 0.75 40.51
N PRO A 69 1.06 1.47 41.46
CA PRO A 69 1.74 1.92 42.66
C PRO A 69 2.13 0.69 43.48
N GLY A 70 3.43 0.54 43.79
CA GLY A 70 3.90 -0.47 44.74
C GLY A 70 5.08 -1.35 44.32
N ALA A 71 6.02 -0.90 43.48
CA ALA A 71 7.33 -1.54 43.36
C ALA A 71 8.23 -1.23 44.58
N GLY A 72 7.68 -1.39 45.79
CA GLY A 72 8.35 -1.25 47.07
C GLY A 72 8.50 -2.62 47.73
N GLU A 73 9.75 -3.05 47.85
CA GLU A 73 10.28 -3.92 48.91
C GLU A 73 9.58 -5.27 49.14
N TYR A 74 10.10 -6.31 48.49
CA TYR A 74 10.16 -7.63 49.13
C TYR A 74 11.56 -7.83 49.71
N ARG A 75 11.68 -7.58 51.01
CA ARG A 75 12.81 -8.04 51.84
C ARG A 75 12.56 -9.50 52.20
N LEU A 76 13.51 -10.36 51.87
CA LEU A 76 13.87 -11.53 52.67
C LEU A 76 15.33 -11.35 53.09
#